data_AF-A0A851SVA9-F1
#
_entry.id   AF-A0A851SVA9-F1
#
_cell.length_a   1.000
_cell.length_b   1.000
_cell.length_c   1.000
_cell.angle_alpha   90.00
_cell.angle_beta   90.00
_cell.angle_gamma   90.00
#
_symmetry.space_group_name_H-M   'P 1'
#
loop_
_entity.id
_entity.type
_entity.pdbx_description
1 polymer ?
#
loop_
_entity_poly.entity_id
_entity_poly.type
_entity_poly.pdbx_seq_one_letter_code
_entity_poly.pdbx_strand_id
1 'polypeptide(L)' 'HGCELQFSPPEIPKPMFMENVLHYGLFFGSIFQLICVLAIILPVSKSHKTVS' A
#
# COMPACT_ATOMS: atom_id res chain seq x y z
N HIS A 1 -42.02 -26.08 17.67
CA HIS A 1 -41.30 -25.39 18.74
C HIS A 1 -39.82 -25.53 18.43
N GLY A 2 -39.08 -24.43 18.24
CA GLY A 2 -37.61 -24.47 18.09
C GLY A 2 -37.08 -23.92 16.77
N CYS A 3 -37.32 -22.64 16.49
CA CYS A 3 -36.52 -21.88 15.54
C CYS A 3 -35.20 -21.48 16.23
N GLU A 4 -34.18 -22.35 16.17
CA GLU A 4 -32.84 -22.05 16.70
C GLU A 4 -31.89 -21.69 15.54
N LEU A 5 -32.39 -20.93 14.55
CA LEU A 5 -31.59 -20.30 13.50
C LEU A 5 -31.00 -19.02 14.10
N GLN A 6 -30.13 -19.17 15.10
CA GLN A 6 -29.26 -18.10 15.58
C GLN A 6 -28.12 -17.94 14.56
N PHE A 7 -28.48 -17.55 13.33
CA PHE A 7 -27.56 -16.83 12.45
C PHE A 7 -27.32 -15.49 13.14
N SER A 8 -26.34 -15.46 14.04
CA SER A 8 -25.76 -14.19 14.42
C SER A 8 -25.37 -13.49 13.10
N PRO A 9 -25.87 -12.28 12.82
CA PRO A 9 -25.49 -11.56 11.62
C PRO A 9 -23.95 -11.54 11.58
N PRO A 10 -23.31 -11.80 10.42
CA PRO A 10 -21.86 -11.75 10.35
C PRO A 10 -21.45 -10.41 10.95
N GLU A 11 -20.67 -10.45 12.04
CA GLU A 11 -20.11 -9.25 12.63
C GLU A 11 -19.33 -8.60 11.49
N ILE A 12 -19.93 -7.56 10.89
CA ILE A 12 -19.34 -6.83 9.77
C ILE A 12 -17.93 -6.54 10.25
N PRO A 13 -16.87 -7.07 9.59
CA PRO A 13 -15.52 -6.92 10.09
C PRO A 13 -15.34 -5.43 10.33
N LYS A 14 -15.16 -5.02 11.59
CA LYS A 14 -14.80 -3.62 11.87
C LYS A 14 -13.61 -3.37 10.94
N PRO A 15 -13.65 -2.37 10.03
CA PRO A 15 -12.51 -2.06 9.19
C PRO A 15 -11.36 -1.83 10.16
N MET A 16 -10.57 -2.88 10.33
CA MET A 16 -9.66 -3.03 11.42
C MET A 16 -8.54 -2.12 10.97
N PHE A 17 -8.24 -1.08 11.74
CA PHE A 17 -7.24 -0.06 11.42
C PHE A 17 -6.02 -0.58 10.63
N MET A 18 -5.60 -1.82 10.91
CA MET A 18 -4.59 -2.59 10.17
C MET A 18 -4.82 -2.73 8.66
N GLU A 19 -6.05 -2.93 8.16
CA GLU A 19 -6.34 -3.03 6.73
C GLU A 19 -6.14 -1.67 6.04
N ASN A 20 -6.60 -0.58 6.65
CA ASN A 20 -6.32 0.77 6.17
C ASN A 20 -4.82 1.07 6.23
N VAL A 21 -4.14 0.78 7.35
CA VAL A 21 -2.68 0.98 7.46
C VAL A 21 -1.90 0.13 6.47
N LEU A 22 -2.31 -1.11 6.22
CA LEU A 22 -1.68 -1.99 5.25
C LEU A 22 -1.90 -1.46 3.82
N HIS A 23 -3.12 -1.06 3.49
CA HIS A 23 -3.45 -0.55 2.16
C HIS A 23 -2.79 0.81 1.88
N TYR A 24 -2.89 1.76 2.82
CA TYR A 24 -2.20 3.05 2.73
C TYR A 24 -0.68 2.87 2.80
N GLY A 25 -0.18 1.99 3.65
CA GLY A 25 1.25 1.68 3.79
C GLY A 25 1.84 1.08 2.52
N LEU A 26 1.17 0.13 1.87
CA LEU A 26 1.59 -0.41 0.57
C LEU A 26 1.56 0.67 -0.52
N PHE A 27 0.54 1.52 -0.51
CA PHE A 27 0.43 2.63 -1.44
C PHE A 27 1.58 3.64 -1.26
N PHE A 28 1.88 4.04 -0.03
CA PHE A 28 3.02 4.89 0.31
C PHE A 28 4.36 4.24 -0.05
N GLY A 29 4.51 2.94 0.22
CA GLY A 29 5.70 2.17 -0.15
C GLY A 29 5.93 2.15 -1.66
N SER A 30 4.89 1.92 -2.46
CA SER A 30 4.98 1.93 -3.93
C SER A 30 5.32 3.32 -4.48
N ILE A 31 4.70 4.38 -3.94
CA ILE A 31 5.01 5.76 -4.34
C ILE A 31 6.46 6.09 -3.99
N PHE A 32 6.91 5.75 -2.79
CA PHE A 32 8.28 5.99 -2.35
C PHE A 32 9.29 5.22 -3.21
N GLN A 33 9.01 3.96 -3.54
CA GLN A 33 9.87 3.16 -4.42
C GLN A 33 9.97 3.78 -5.80
N LEU A 34 8.84 4.24 -6.37
CA LEU A 34 8.81 4.91 -7.67
C LEU A 34 9.61 6.22 -7.65
N ILE A 35 9.45 7.05 -6.61
CA ILE A 35 10.23 8.27 -6.42
C ILE A 35 11.71 7.94 -6.24
N CYS A 36 12.05 6.90 -5.47
CA CYS A 36 13.43 6.47 -5.22
C CYS A 36 14.11 5.98 -6.50
N VAL A 37 13.44 5.15 -7.30
CA VAL A 37 13.93 4.69 -8.61
C VAL A 37 14.11 5.87 -9.57
N LEU A 38 13.12 6.77 -9.63
CA LEU A 38 13.21 7.96 -10.46
C LEU A 38 14.37 8.87 -10.02
N ALA A 39 14.57 9.02 -8.71
CA ALA A 39 15.68 9.76 -8.13
C ALA A 39 17.04 9.08 -8.30
N ILE A 40 17.12 7.81 -8.71
CA ILE A 40 18.38 7.16 -9.13
C ILE A 40 18.59 7.34 -10.63
N ILE A 41 17.53 7.17 -11.44
CA ILE A 41 17.60 7.30 -12.89
C ILE A 41 17.89 8.76 -13.32
N LEU A 42 17.25 9.75 -12.69
CA LEU A 42 17.43 11.17 -13.01
C LEU A 42 18.87 11.70 -12.78
N PRO A 43 19.56 11.46 -11.65
CA PRO A 43 20.95 11.86 -11.49
C PRO A 43 21.90 11.06 -12.37
N VAL A 44 21.64 9.77 -12.64
CA VAL A 44 22.41 9.00 -13.63
C VAL A 44 22.28 9.64 -15.02
N SER A 45 21.09 10.08 -15.40
CA SER A 45 20.87 10.76 -16.69
C SER A 45 21.52 12.15 -16.77
N LYS A 46 21.75 12.83 -15.63
CA LYS A 46 22.46 14.12 -15.56
C LYS A 46 23.98 13.97 -15.45
N SER A 47 24.46 12.82 -14.99
CA SER A 47 25.90 12.48 -14.89
C SER A 47 26.51 11.94 -16.19
N HIS A 48 25.78 11.92 -17.31
CA HIS A 48 26.33 11.63 -18.64
C HIS A 48 26.68 12.92 -19.41
N LYS A 49 27.27 13.90 -18.70
CA LYS A 49 27.85 15.13 -19.26
C LYS A 49 29.18 15.50 -18.61
N THR A 50 29.95 14.52 -18.17
CA THR A 50 31.36 14.74 -17.79
C THR A 50 32.14 13.46 -18.03
N VAL A 51 32.65 13.29 -19.25
CA VAL A 51 33.96 12.71 -19.60
C VAL A 51 33.98 12.60 -21.13
N SER A 52 34.59 13.62 -21.73
CA SER A 52 35.35 13.70 -22.98
C SER A 52 35.07 15.03 -23.68
#